data_AF-A0A966UIK7-F1
#
_entry.id   AF-A0A966UIK7-F1
#
_cell.length_a   1.000
_cell.length_b   1.000
_cell.length_c   1.000
_cell.angle_alpha   90.00
_cell.angle_beta   90.00
_cell.angle_gamma   90.00
#
_symmetry.space_group_name_H-M   'P 1'
#
loop_
_entity.id
_entity.type
_entity.pdbx_description
1 polymer ?
#
loop_
_entity_poly.entity_id
_entity_poly.type
_entity_poly.pdbx_seq_one_letter_code
_entity_poly.pdbx_strand_id
1 'polypeptide(L)'
;MTHPPQPSSAIFAMTPPEFQLLATFMAPLRFDESTGESIWVTGRSGGRRAWTAHANGTTSVIEITDGTAVDDDPWSFPIPENLLITIGKIFLTYDQVIVTLTDETATIETEDLTITVAQNPHAKIPSIPPMTESVCEATVDASNLWILLSTARMWPAGGDGNGMNPPLVCEFDLENHVVRFSADWTAVGLGVHRFETKAQFGNLEPGATPPRFNFPHSALLDILRDPVSAGRMSDVTIRANTTGEGHIHLEGDNWQLFVPALSNVEHWGQDLDAVLGDIEYEWANCALVHVLSPELVCGVIELRALPDSDQTGPFKYRVSYEVMDDVIPTIDLYNELNALNDGVAGCRLVVEGTRVVAMSDLTQENYEHLGTHVNAFARKVSGLSPLLSAIHGVA
;
A
#
# COMPACT_ATOMS: atom_id res chain seq x y z
N MET A 1 15.86 13.68 -9.36
CA MET A 1 17.13 13.17 -9.92
C MET A 1 17.05 13.30 -11.43
N THR A 2 18.12 13.72 -12.10
CA THR A 2 18.21 13.78 -13.57
C THR A 2 18.32 12.36 -14.13
N HIS A 3 17.51 12.03 -15.13
CA HIS A 3 17.51 10.71 -15.77
C HIS A 3 18.90 10.37 -16.32
N PRO A 4 19.42 9.14 -16.10
CA PRO A 4 20.56 8.66 -16.87
C PRO A 4 20.20 8.63 -18.36
N PRO A 5 21.19 8.78 -19.27
CA PRO A 5 20.94 8.60 -20.70
C PRO A 5 20.39 7.20 -20.94
N GLN A 6 19.17 7.13 -21.48
CA GLN A 6 18.45 5.87 -21.65
C GLN A 6 18.87 5.21 -22.98
N PRO A 7 19.37 3.97 -22.98
CA PRO A 7 19.59 3.23 -24.21
C PRO A 7 18.25 2.90 -24.89
N SER A 8 18.27 2.57 -26.18
CA SER A 8 17.04 2.23 -26.93
C SER A 8 16.38 0.92 -26.48
N SER A 9 17.15 0.08 -25.77
CA SER A 9 16.68 -1.20 -25.24
C SER A 9 17.52 -1.64 -24.04
N ALA A 10 16.97 -2.50 -23.20
CA ALA A 10 17.68 -3.24 -22.16
C ALA A 10 17.37 -4.74 -22.28
N ILE A 11 18.37 -5.59 -22.08
CA ILE A 11 18.21 -7.05 -22.11
C ILE A 11 18.81 -7.64 -20.84
N PHE A 12 18.11 -8.58 -20.20
CA PHE A 12 18.66 -9.31 -19.06
C PHE A 12 18.01 -10.69 -18.91
N ALA A 13 18.72 -11.60 -18.23
CA ALA A 13 18.17 -12.88 -17.82
C ALA A 13 17.58 -12.81 -16.41
N MET A 14 16.38 -13.36 -16.24
CA MET A 14 15.72 -13.57 -14.96
C MET A 14 15.70 -15.07 -14.61
N THR A 15 15.87 -15.37 -13.32
CA THR A 15 15.87 -16.74 -12.79
C THR A 15 14.71 -16.96 -11.81
N PRO A 16 14.30 -18.22 -11.53
CA PRO A 16 13.26 -18.51 -10.56
C PRO A 16 13.50 -17.93 -9.17
N PRO A 17 14.73 -17.92 -8.59
CA PRO A 17 14.97 -17.28 -7.29
C PRO A 17 14.76 -15.76 -7.31
N GLU A 18 15.23 -15.07 -8.37
CA GLU A 18 14.98 -13.63 -8.56
C GLU A 18 13.48 -13.36 -8.64
N PHE A 19 12.77 -14.11 -9.48
CA PHE A 19 11.32 -13.98 -9.61
C PHE A 19 10.57 -14.25 -8.31
N GLN A 20 10.96 -15.28 -7.57
CA GLN A 20 10.35 -15.61 -6.29
C GLN A 20 10.48 -14.48 -5.28
N LEU A 21 11.62 -13.77 -5.28
CA LEU A 21 11.80 -12.59 -4.44
C LEU A 21 10.88 -11.45 -4.90
N LEU A 22 10.87 -11.14 -6.20
CA LEU A 22 9.96 -10.12 -6.76
C LEU A 22 8.49 -10.41 -6.45
N ALA A 23 8.07 -11.67 -6.61
CA ALA A 23 6.71 -12.11 -6.35
C ALA A 23 6.31 -11.95 -4.88
N THR A 24 7.24 -12.13 -3.93
CA THR A 24 6.97 -11.92 -2.50
C THR A 24 6.57 -10.48 -2.21
N PHE A 25 7.26 -9.48 -2.78
CA PHE A 25 7.02 -8.08 -2.40
C PHE A 25 6.15 -7.29 -3.37
N MET A 26 6.13 -7.66 -4.65
CA MET A 26 5.47 -6.86 -5.69
C MET A 26 4.11 -7.43 -6.11
N ALA A 27 3.92 -8.75 -6.09
CA ALA A 27 2.61 -9.35 -6.43
C ALA A 27 1.46 -9.00 -5.46
N PRO A 28 1.73 -8.64 -4.19
CA PRO A 28 0.70 -8.13 -3.28
C PRO A 28 0.27 -6.68 -3.57
N LEU A 29 1.11 -5.91 -4.27
CA LEU A 29 0.80 -4.55 -4.68
C LEU A 29 -0.20 -4.60 -5.82
N ARG A 30 -1.41 -4.06 -5.61
CA ARG A 30 -2.41 -3.93 -6.68
C ARG A 30 -2.16 -2.62 -7.41
N PHE A 31 -1.68 -2.69 -8.65
CA PHE A 31 -1.33 -1.52 -9.45
C PHE A 31 -2.54 -0.98 -10.21
N ASP A 32 -2.78 0.32 -10.11
CA ASP A 32 -3.63 1.05 -11.05
C ASP A 32 -2.77 1.64 -12.19
N GLU A 33 -2.47 0.81 -13.18
CA GLU A 33 -1.64 1.18 -14.33
C GLU A 33 -2.16 2.42 -15.08
N SER A 34 -3.46 2.70 -15.02
CA SER A 34 -4.06 3.86 -15.69
C SER A 34 -3.65 5.21 -15.07
N THR A 35 -3.26 5.22 -13.80
CA THR A 35 -2.77 6.42 -13.08
C THR A 35 -1.25 6.60 -13.22
N GLY A 36 -0.59 5.60 -13.80
CA GLY A 36 0.86 5.52 -13.98
C GLY A 36 1.59 4.68 -12.94
N GLU A 37 0.87 4.03 -12.01
CA GLU A 37 1.47 3.02 -11.13
C GLU A 37 2.05 1.88 -11.96
N SER A 38 3.29 1.50 -11.65
CA SER A 38 4.01 0.52 -12.46
C SER A 38 5.20 -0.05 -11.69
N ILE A 39 5.64 -1.22 -12.13
CA ILE A 39 6.89 -1.83 -11.69
C ILE A 39 8.00 -1.32 -12.61
N TRP A 40 9.08 -0.82 -12.02
CA TRP A 40 10.26 -0.37 -12.74
C TRP A 40 11.45 -1.24 -12.42
N VAL A 41 12.23 -1.56 -13.44
CA VAL A 41 13.54 -2.20 -13.28
C VAL A 41 14.60 -1.24 -13.79
N THR A 42 15.64 -1.07 -12.98
CA THR A 42 16.77 -0.20 -13.26
C THR A 42 18.05 -1.01 -13.26
N GLY A 43 18.71 -1.09 -14.42
CA GLY A 43 20.05 -1.63 -14.56
C GLY A 43 21.07 -0.68 -13.95
N ARG A 44 21.99 -1.23 -13.16
CA ARG A 44 23.14 -0.54 -12.58
C ARG A 44 24.43 -1.26 -13.02
N SER A 45 25.55 -0.56 -12.98
CA SER A 45 26.87 -1.08 -13.33
C SER A 45 27.18 -2.40 -12.62
N GLY A 46 27.84 -3.34 -13.33
CA GLY A 46 28.25 -4.62 -12.75
C GLY A 46 27.11 -5.62 -12.59
N GLY A 47 26.10 -5.57 -13.46
CA GLY A 47 25.00 -6.55 -13.51
C GLY A 47 23.94 -6.42 -12.43
N ARG A 48 24.04 -5.37 -11.60
CA ARG A 48 23.09 -5.12 -10.52
C ARG A 48 21.78 -4.59 -11.09
N ARG A 49 20.66 -5.03 -10.52
CA ARG A 49 19.33 -4.52 -10.88
C ARG A 49 18.61 -4.05 -9.63
N ALA A 50 17.97 -2.88 -9.72
CA ALA A 50 17.05 -2.39 -8.71
C ALA A 50 15.64 -2.41 -9.30
N TRP A 51 14.75 -3.15 -8.64
CA TRP A 51 13.33 -3.20 -8.95
C TRP A 51 12.59 -2.29 -7.99
N THR A 52 11.71 -1.44 -8.48
CA THR A 52 10.94 -0.50 -7.66
C THR A 52 9.49 -0.53 -8.09
N ALA A 53 8.59 -0.66 -7.12
CA ALA A 53 7.16 -0.67 -7.32
C ALA A 53 6.51 0.25 -6.30
N HIS A 54 5.49 1.00 -6.72
CA HIS A 54 4.65 1.77 -5.80
C HIS A 54 3.18 1.55 -6.16
N ALA A 55 2.40 1.17 -5.16
CA ALA A 55 0.95 1.09 -5.28
C ALA A 55 0.30 1.25 -3.91
N ASN A 56 -0.87 1.89 -3.88
CA ASN A 56 -1.64 2.09 -2.64
C ASN A 56 -0.83 2.71 -1.49
N GLY A 57 0.06 3.66 -1.83
CA GLY A 57 0.95 4.32 -0.87
C GLY A 57 2.14 3.48 -0.39
N THR A 58 2.20 2.19 -0.71
CA THR A 58 3.32 1.33 -0.35
C THR A 58 4.36 1.31 -1.45
N THR A 59 5.63 1.52 -1.09
CA THR A 59 6.76 1.41 -2.02
C THR A 59 7.60 0.19 -1.69
N SER A 60 7.88 -0.67 -2.66
CA SER A 60 8.83 -1.78 -2.54
C SER A 60 10.04 -1.52 -3.42
N VAL A 61 11.23 -1.79 -2.88
CA VAL A 61 12.50 -1.77 -3.60
C VAL A 61 13.17 -3.13 -3.42
N ILE A 62 13.62 -3.77 -4.49
CA ILE A 62 14.38 -5.02 -4.44
C ILE A 62 15.68 -4.83 -5.21
N GLU A 63 16.80 -5.14 -4.59
CA GLU A 63 18.12 -5.13 -5.22
C GLU A 63 18.60 -6.55 -5.52
N ILE A 64 19.00 -6.78 -6.77
CA ILE A 64 19.59 -8.03 -7.24
C ILE A 64 21.06 -7.74 -7.53
N THR A 65 21.95 -8.31 -6.71
CA THR A 65 23.39 -8.03 -6.77
C THR A 65 24.16 -8.94 -7.73
N ASP A 66 23.64 -10.14 -8.00
CA ASP A 66 24.28 -11.19 -8.81
C ASP A 66 23.55 -11.41 -10.15
N GLY A 67 22.95 -10.34 -10.69
CA GLY A 67 22.27 -10.41 -11.98
C GLY A 67 23.26 -10.68 -13.11
N THR A 68 22.87 -11.54 -14.06
CA THR A 68 23.65 -11.70 -15.29
C THR A 68 23.52 -10.42 -16.11
N ALA A 69 24.60 -9.64 -16.20
CA ALA A 69 24.66 -8.42 -17.00
C ALA A 69 24.75 -8.78 -18.48
N VAL A 70 23.94 -8.15 -19.32
CA VAL A 70 24.15 -8.15 -20.77
C VAL A 70 24.82 -6.83 -21.21
N ASP A 71 24.51 -5.71 -20.54
CA ASP A 71 25.10 -4.38 -20.76
C ASP A 71 25.49 -3.70 -19.43
N ASP A 72 26.52 -2.85 -19.47
CA ASP A 72 27.09 -2.15 -18.29
C ASP A 72 26.57 -0.71 -18.10
N ASP A 73 25.89 -0.15 -19.09
CA ASP A 73 25.32 1.20 -19.01
C ASP A 73 24.03 1.21 -18.17
N PRO A 74 23.79 2.24 -17.34
CA PRO A 74 22.58 2.34 -16.54
C PRO A 74 21.36 2.61 -17.42
N TRP A 75 20.27 1.90 -17.14
CA TRP A 75 19.00 2.00 -17.86
C TRP A 75 17.83 1.85 -16.89
N SER A 76 16.64 2.32 -17.25
CA SER A 76 15.44 2.17 -16.43
C SER A 76 14.22 2.03 -17.34
N PHE A 77 13.46 0.96 -17.18
CA PHE A 77 12.27 0.68 -17.97
C PHE A 77 11.14 0.15 -17.07
N PRO A 78 9.87 0.47 -17.39
CA PRO A 78 8.75 -0.18 -16.76
C PRO A 78 8.63 -1.64 -17.22
N ILE A 79 8.02 -2.48 -16.38
CA ILE A 79 7.55 -3.82 -16.72
C ILE A 79 6.06 -3.90 -16.39
N PRO A 80 5.21 -4.27 -17.37
CA PRO A 80 3.79 -4.52 -17.13
C PRO A 80 3.56 -5.65 -16.11
N GLU A 81 2.58 -5.48 -15.21
CA GLU A 81 2.31 -6.47 -14.15
C GLU A 81 1.95 -7.85 -14.75
N ASN A 82 1.14 -7.84 -15.81
CA ASN A 82 0.69 -9.05 -16.50
C ASN A 82 1.86 -9.88 -17.07
N LEU A 83 2.95 -9.21 -17.46
CA LEU A 83 4.15 -9.87 -17.98
C LEU A 83 4.90 -10.56 -16.84
N LEU A 84 5.02 -9.92 -15.68
CA LEU A 84 5.62 -10.52 -14.48
C LEU A 84 4.82 -11.76 -14.03
N ILE A 85 3.49 -11.68 -14.00
CA ILE A 85 2.61 -12.83 -13.72
C ILE A 85 2.85 -13.97 -14.74
N THR A 86 3.04 -13.63 -16.01
CA THR A 86 3.30 -14.60 -17.08
C THR A 86 4.65 -15.27 -16.93
N ILE A 87 5.70 -14.51 -16.58
CA ILE A 87 7.04 -15.04 -16.26
C ILE A 87 6.94 -16.10 -15.15
N GLY A 88 6.14 -15.85 -14.10
CA GLY A 88 5.93 -16.81 -13.02
C GLY A 88 5.36 -18.16 -13.49
N LYS A 89 4.48 -18.15 -14.50
CA LYS A 89 3.94 -19.38 -15.11
C LYS A 89 4.98 -20.09 -15.97
N ILE A 90 5.85 -19.34 -16.64
CA ILE A 90 6.94 -19.90 -17.46
C ILE A 90 7.97 -20.62 -16.59
N PHE A 91 8.27 -20.10 -15.40
CA PHE A 91 9.16 -20.75 -14.43
C PHE A 91 8.64 -22.08 -13.86
N LEU A 92 7.41 -22.51 -14.21
CA LEU A 92 6.95 -23.88 -13.95
C LEU A 92 7.60 -24.91 -14.88
N THR A 93 8.25 -24.46 -15.96
CA THR A 93 8.82 -25.34 -17.01
C THR A 93 10.24 -24.97 -17.40
N TYR A 94 10.60 -23.69 -17.35
CA TYR A 94 11.91 -23.19 -17.76
C TYR A 94 12.72 -22.69 -16.56
N ASP A 95 14.05 -22.82 -16.60
CA ASP A 95 14.95 -22.37 -15.52
C ASP A 95 15.45 -20.93 -15.70
N GLN A 96 15.14 -20.31 -16.85
CA GLN A 96 15.56 -18.96 -17.19
C GLN A 96 14.59 -18.34 -18.21
N VAL A 97 14.41 -17.03 -18.11
CA VAL A 97 13.69 -16.21 -19.09
C VAL A 97 14.57 -15.02 -19.47
N ILE A 98 14.70 -14.75 -20.77
CA ILE A 98 15.33 -13.53 -21.27
C ILE A 98 14.26 -12.45 -21.37
N VAL A 99 14.51 -11.29 -20.80
CA VAL A 99 13.62 -10.13 -20.82
C VAL A 99 14.28 -9.04 -21.64
N THR A 100 13.56 -8.53 -22.64
CA THR A 100 13.96 -7.41 -23.49
C THR A 100 12.97 -6.26 -23.32
N LEU A 101 13.45 -5.10 -22.91
CA LEU A 101 12.64 -3.91 -22.66
C LEU A 101 13.03 -2.80 -23.63
N THR A 102 12.02 -2.08 -24.11
CA THR A 102 12.13 -0.86 -24.92
C THR A 102 11.11 0.16 -24.40
N ASP A 103 11.10 1.36 -24.96
CA ASP A 103 10.08 2.38 -24.64
C ASP A 103 8.67 1.95 -25.06
N GLU A 104 8.55 1.09 -26.07
CA GLU A 104 7.26 0.72 -26.67
C GLU A 104 6.78 -0.68 -26.27
N THR A 105 7.72 -1.59 -26.01
CA THR A 105 7.41 -3.01 -25.78
C THR A 105 8.26 -3.65 -24.70
N ALA A 106 7.69 -4.66 -24.06
CA ALA A 106 8.38 -5.61 -23.21
C ALA A 106 8.21 -7.02 -23.78
N THR A 107 9.33 -7.72 -23.98
CA THR A 107 9.36 -9.05 -24.57
C THR A 107 10.01 -10.03 -23.61
N ILE A 108 9.43 -11.22 -23.50
CA ILE A 108 10.03 -12.35 -22.78
C ILE A 108 10.26 -13.52 -23.73
N GLU A 109 11.42 -14.14 -23.60
CA GLU A 109 11.90 -15.21 -24.47
C GLU A 109 12.42 -16.40 -23.66
N THR A 110 12.06 -17.61 -24.10
CA THR A 110 12.67 -18.89 -23.74
C THR A 110 13.10 -19.62 -25.00
N GLU A 111 13.52 -20.88 -24.88
CA GLU A 111 13.87 -21.71 -26.05
C GLU A 111 12.70 -21.89 -27.03
N ASP A 112 11.46 -22.00 -26.54
CA ASP A 112 10.28 -22.35 -27.36
C ASP A 112 9.22 -21.24 -27.44
N LEU A 113 9.39 -20.17 -26.67
CA LEU A 113 8.33 -19.18 -26.46
C LEU A 113 8.87 -17.76 -26.55
N THR A 114 8.17 -16.93 -27.31
CA THR A 114 8.35 -15.48 -27.33
C THR A 114 7.00 -14.82 -27.08
N ILE A 115 6.92 -13.94 -26.08
CA ILE A 115 5.72 -13.15 -25.79
C ILE A 115 6.14 -11.68 -25.75
N THR A 116 5.48 -10.85 -26.56
CA THR A 116 5.68 -9.40 -26.59
C THR A 116 4.39 -8.70 -26.21
N VAL A 117 4.51 -7.72 -25.31
CA VAL A 117 3.41 -6.84 -24.88
C VAL A 117 3.81 -5.38 -25.06
N ALA A 118 2.83 -4.50 -25.24
CA ALA A 118 3.07 -3.06 -25.26
C ALA A 118 3.39 -2.54 -23.85
N GLN A 119 4.28 -1.55 -23.77
CA GLN A 119 4.55 -0.82 -22.53
C GLN A 119 3.38 0.11 -22.19
N ASN A 120 3.21 0.39 -20.90
CA ASN A 120 2.28 1.41 -20.45
C ASN A 120 2.86 2.81 -20.74
N PRO A 121 2.27 3.60 -21.66
CA PRO A 121 2.78 4.93 -22.00
C PRO A 121 2.62 5.95 -20.86
N HIS A 122 1.85 5.64 -19.83
CA HIS A 122 1.61 6.48 -18.66
C HIS A 122 2.45 6.09 -17.45
N ALA A 123 3.27 5.04 -17.55
CA ALA A 123 4.12 4.56 -16.47
C ALA A 123 5.01 5.70 -15.94
N LYS A 124 4.97 5.92 -14.64
CA LYS A 124 5.83 6.89 -13.94
C LYS A 124 6.78 6.13 -13.04
N ILE A 125 8.06 6.51 -13.07
CA ILE A 125 9.05 5.98 -12.13
C ILE A 125 8.57 6.30 -10.70
N PRO A 126 8.38 5.29 -9.84
CA PRO A 126 7.99 5.52 -8.46
C PRO A 126 8.97 6.44 -7.74
N SER A 127 8.45 7.43 -7.02
CA SER A 127 9.25 8.20 -6.07
C SER A 127 9.51 7.33 -4.84
N ILE A 128 10.77 6.99 -4.58
CA ILE A 128 11.16 6.35 -3.33
C ILE A 128 11.02 7.39 -2.22
N PRO A 129 10.23 7.12 -1.14
CA PRO A 129 10.13 8.02 -0.01
C PRO A 129 11.53 8.38 0.50
N PRO A 130 11.82 9.67 0.77
CA PRO A 130 13.12 10.05 1.28
C PRO A 130 13.36 9.29 2.59
N MET A 131 14.52 8.66 2.71
CA MET A 131 14.97 8.14 4.00
C MET A 131 15.21 9.32 4.92
N THR A 132 14.21 9.71 5.70
CA THR A 132 14.42 10.58 6.87
C THR A 132 15.40 9.88 7.79
N GLU A 133 16.32 10.63 8.40
CA GLU A 133 17.26 10.09 9.38
C GLU A 133 16.51 9.25 10.42
N SER A 134 16.83 7.97 10.48
CA SER A 134 16.22 7.03 11.41
C SER A 134 16.72 7.35 12.80
N VAL A 135 15.81 7.53 13.75
CA VAL A 135 16.16 7.83 15.15
C VAL A 135 16.41 6.55 15.92
N CYS A 136 15.75 5.47 15.51
CA CYS A 136 15.86 4.16 16.13
C CYS A 136 15.74 3.07 15.07
N GLU A 137 16.56 2.04 15.22
CA GLU A 137 16.60 0.87 14.35
C GLU A 137 16.52 -0.38 15.22
N ALA A 138 15.64 -1.31 14.83
CA ALA A 138 15.46 -2.56 15.53
C ALA A 138 15.44 -3.71 14.52
N THR A 139 16.41 -4.62 14.64
CA THR A 139 16.47 -5.82 13.81
C THR A 139 15.81 -6.99 14.53
N VAL A 140 14.86 -7.64 13.87
CA VAL A 140 14.08 -8.76 14.38
C VAL A 140 14.09 -9.92 13.37
N ASP A 141 13.92 -11.15 13.85
CA ASP A 141 13.73 -12.30 12.97
C ASP A 141 12.40 -12.17 12.19
N ALA A 142 12.43 -12.32 10.85
CA ALA A 142 11.25 -12.15 10.01
C ALA A 142 10.14 -13.16 10.32
N SER A 143 10.48 -14.40 10.68
CA SER A 143 9.49 -15.43 10.97
C SER A 143 8.75 -15.10 12.26
N ASN A 144 9.47 -14.64 13.29
CA ASN A 144 8.88 -14.16 14.54
C ASN A 144 8.01 -12.92 14.32
N LEU A 145 8.47 -11.97 13.50
CA LEU A 145 7.67 -10.80 13.12
C LEU A 145 6.37 -11.23 12.43
N TRP A 146 6.43 -12.16 11.46
CA TRP A 146 5.25 -12.68 10.79
C TRP A 146 4.28 -13.38 11.73
N ILE A 147 4.78 -14.28 12.60
CA ILE A 147 3.97 -14.99 13.60
C ILE A 147 3.26 -13.99 14.50
N LEU A 148 3.98 -12.96 14.94
CA LEU A 148 3.46 -11.92 15.81
C LEU A 148 2.34 -11.14 15.12
N LEU A 149 2.60 -10.61 13.92
CA LEU A 149 1.63 -9.81 13.17
C LEU A 149 0.38 -10.62 12.82
N SER A 150 0.55 -11.88 12.39
CA SER A 150 -0.57 -12.78 12.07
C SER A 150 -1.39 -13.14 13.30
N THR A 151 -0.75 -13.32 14.46
CA THR A 151 -1.45 -13.55 15.73
C THR A 151 -2.20 -12.30 16.18
N ALA A 152 -1.61 -11.12 15.99
CA ALA A 152 -2.23 -9.87 16.40
C ALA A 152 -3.49 -9.50 15.59
N ARG A 153 -3.62 -10.04 14.37
CA ARG A 153 -4.84 -9.99 13.54
C ARG A 153 -5.98 -10.86 14.10
N MET A 154 -5.66 -11.90 14.88
CA MET A 154 -6.67 -12.86 15.30
C MET A 154 -7.63 -12.22 16.30
N TRP A 155 -8.92 -12.42 16.05
CA TRP A 155 -9.99 -12.02 16.94
C TRP A 155 -9.77 -12.61 18.34
N PRO A 156 -9.83 -11.80 19.40
CA PRO A 156 -9.63 -12.29 20.75
C PRO A 156 -10.82 -13.16 21.19
N ALA A 157 -10.52 -14.28 21.86
CA ALA A 157 -11.56 -15.23 22.27
C ALA A 157 -12.57 -14.58 23.23
N GLY A 158 -13.86 -14.71 22.90
CA GLY A 158 -14.96 -14.21 23.74
C GLY A 158 -15.36 -12.75 23.50
N GLY A 159 -14.75 -12.06 22.53
CA GLY A 159 -15.17 -10.73 22.12
C GLY A 159 -16.31 -10.77 21.11
N ASP A 160 -17.18 -9.77 21.15
CA ASP A 160 -18.19 -9.50 20.13
C ASP A 160 -17.90 -8.12 19.55
N GLY A 161 -17.50 -8.03 18.28
CA GLY A 161 -17.12 -6.75 17.68
C GLY A 161 -16.87 -6.83 16.18
N ASN A 162 -17.70 -7.61 15.49
CA ASN A 162 -17.94 -7.49 14.05
C ASN A 162 -16.68 -7.38 13.18
N GLY A 163 -15.69 -8.25 13.39
CA GLY A 163 -14.50 -8.31 12.54
C GLY A 163 -13.51 -7.14 12.70
N MET A 164 -13.64 -6.31 13.73
CA MET A 164 -12.64 -5.31 14.14
C MET A 164 -11.21 -5.85 14.08
N ASN A 165 -10.33 -5.07 13.47
CA ASN A 165 -8.92 -5.42 13.28
C ASN A 165 -8.07 -4.18 13.58
N PRO A 166 -7.84 -3.85 14.87
CA PRO A 166 -7.17 -2.62 15.26
C PRO A 166 -5.71 -2.60 14.77
N PRO A 167 -5.16 -1.45 14.40
CA PRO A 167 -3.74 -1.32 14.10
C PRO A 167 -2.91 -1.64 15.34
N LEU A 168 -1.66 -2.05 15.13
CA LEU A 168 -0.77 -2.34 16.24
C LEU A 168 0.03 -1.11 16.61
N VAL A 169 0.02 -0.72 17.87
CA VAL A 169 0.96 0.28 18.37
C VAL A 169 2.32 -0.38 18.52
N CYS A 170 3.29 0.05 17.72
CA CYS A 170 4.67 -0.44 17.79
C CYS A 170 5.50 0.44 18.74
N GLU A 171 6.25 -0.19 19.63
CA GLU A 171 7.11 0.45 20.63
C GLU A 171 8.48 -0.25 20.68
N PHE A 172 9.54 0.54 20.77
CA PHE A 172 10.89 0.05 20.97
C PHE A 172 11.26 0.08 22.46
N ASP A 173 11.34 -1.09 23.09
CA ASP A 173 11.75 -1.25 24.48
C ASP A 173 13.25 -1.56 24.54
N LEU A 174 14.03 -0.48 24.64
CA LEU A 174 15.48 -0.53 24.64
C LEU A 174 16.08 -1.22 25.87
N GLU A 175 15.40 -1.11 27.02
CA GLU A 175 15.87 -1.69 28.28
C GLU A 175 15.77 -3.23 28.24
N ASN A 176 14.67 -3.74 27.70
CA ASN A 176 14.41 -5.18 27.63
C ASN A 176 14.86 -5.83 26.32
N HIS A 177 15.41 -5.05 25.37
CA HIS A 177 15.82 -5.50 24.04
C HIS A 177 14.69 -6.18 23.25
N VAL A 178 13.50 -5.57 23.24
CA VAL A 178 12.32 -6.09 22.52
C VAL A 178 11.63 -4.99 21.69
N VAL A 179 11.07 -5.39 20.55
CA VAL A 179 10.00 -4.61 19.89
C VAL A 179 8.66 -5.13 20.41
N ARG A 180 7.85 -4.22 20.94
CA ARG A 180 6.51 -4.51 21.46
C ARG A 180 5.47 -3.99 20.49
N PHE A 181 4.50 -4.84 20.20
CA PHE A 181 3.29 -4.49 19.46
C PHE A 181 2.10 -4.65 20.38
N SER A 182 1.25 -3.63 20.43
CA SER A 182 0.04 -3.65 21.26
C SER A 182 -1.21 -3.49 20.39
N ALA A 183 -2.17 -4.40 20.54
CA ALA A 183 -3.49 -4.30 19.93
C ALA A 183 -4.50 -3.90 21.01
N ASP A 184 -5.22 -2.79 20.80
CA ASP A 184 -6.22 -2.32 21.75
C ASP A 184 -7.61 -2.91 21.43
N TRP A 185 -8.07 -3.81 22.31
CA TRP A 185 -9.39 -4.46 22.26
C TRP A 185 -10.30 -3.98 23.40
N THR A 186 -9.99 -2.85 24.04
CA THR A 186 -10.83 -2.28 25.11
C THR A 186 -12.23 -1.91 24.61
N ALA A 187 -12.40 -1.60 23.32
CA ALA A 187 -13.69 -1.36 22.67
C ALA A 187 -14.69 -2.51 22.90
N VAL A 188 -14.19 -3.75 22.83
CA VAL A 188 -14.98 -4.97 22.98
C VAL A 188 -14.82 -5.59 24.39
N GLY A 189 -14.33 -4.81 25.35
CA GLY A 189 -14.19 -5.22 26.75
C GLY A 189 -13.04 -6.19 27.05
N LEU A 190 -12.08 -6.35 26.14
CA LEU A 190 -11.00 -7.36 26.28
C LEU A 190 -9.63 -6.80 26.61
N GLY A 191 -9.50 -5.47 26.74
CA GLY A 191 -8.27 -4.83 27.18
C GLY A 191 -7.22 -4.71 26.06
N VAL A 192 -5.97 -4.46 26.45
CA VAL A 192 -4.85 -4.32 25.51
C VAL A 192 -4.05 -5.62 25.45
N HIS A 193 -3.97 -6.21 24.27
CA HIS A 193 -3.14 -7.38 24.01
C HIS A 193 -1.72 -6.94 23.63
N ARG A 194 -0.72 -7.62 24.16
CA ARG A 194 0.70 -7.30 23.93
C ARG A 194 1.42 -8.49 23.33
N PHE A 195 2.22 -8.19 22.33
CA PHE A 195 3.06 -9.15 21.64
C PHE A 195 4.47 -8.59 21.55
N GLU A 196 5.47 -9.42 21.81
CA GLU A 196 6.86 -8.98 21.90
C GLU A 196 7.75 -9.93 21.12
N THR A 197 8.72 -9.36 20.41
CA THR A 197 9.81 -10.11 19.79
C THR A 197 11.15 -9.51 20.21
N LYS A 198 12.15 -10.37 20.38
CA LYS A 198 13.51 -9.91 20.71
C LYS A 198 14.08 -9.13 19.54
N ALA A 199 14.79 -8.06 19.85
CA ALA A 199 15.34 -7.15 18.86
C ALA A 199 16.79 -6.81 19.16
N GLN A 200 17.58 -6.65 18.10
CA GLN A 200 18.89 -6.02 18.18
C GLN A 200 18.71 -4.55 17.82
N PHE A 201 19.05 -3.67 18.76
CA PHE A 201 18.93 -2.23 18.54
C PHE A 201 20.23 -1.66 17.97
N GLY A 202 20.09 -0.77 16.98
CA GLY A 202 21.18 0.06 16.50
C GLY A 202 21.63 1.09 17.54
N ASN A 203 22.66 1.88 17.21
CA ASN A 203 23.06 3.00 18.06
C ASN A 203 21.97 4.08 18.03
N LEU A 204 21.35 4.36 19.17
CA LEU A 204 20.49 5.53 19.30
C LEU A 204 21.32 6.80 19.47
N GLU A 205 20.83 7.89 18.90
CA GLU A 205 21.37 9.19 19.19
C GLU A 205 21.23 9.51 20.70
N PRO A 206 22.26 10.09 21.34
CA PRO A 206 22.19 10.43 22.75
C PRO A 206 21.00 11.35 23.07
N GLY A 207 20.08 10.87 23.91
CA GLY A 207 18.89 11.61 24.31
C GLY A 207 17.68 11.45 23.41
N ALA A 208 17.78 10.66 22.33
CA ALA A 208 16.64 10.29 21.50
C ALA A 208 15.67 9.36 22.27
N THR A 209 14.38 9.65 22.15
CA THR A 209 13.32 8.75 22.62
C THR A 209 12.75 8.06 21.38
N PRO A 210 12.69 6.71 21.35
CA PRO A 210 12.09 6.03 20.21
C PRO A 210 10.63 6.45 20.02
N PRO A 211 10.19 6.71 18.77
CA PRO A 211 8.81 7.06 18.47
C PRO A 211 7.88 5.87 18.75
N ARG A 212 6.59 6.17 18.97
CA ARG A 212 5.48 5.20 18.89
C ARG A 212 4.71 5.48 17.62
N PHE A 213 4.35 4.43 16.88
CA PHE A 213 3.63 4.56 15.62
C PHE A 213 2.63 3.43 15.43
N ASN A 214 1.55 3.73 14.72
CA ASN A 214 0.52 2.77 14.37
C ASN A 214 0.92 1.97 13.13
N PHE A 215 1.07 0.67 13.34
CA PHE A 215 1.57 -0.31 12.39
C PHE A 215 0.40 -0.98 11.66
N PRO A 216 0.26 -0.81 10.34
CA PRO A 216 -0.80 -1.43 9.55
C PRO A 216 -0.47 -2.90 9.24
N HIS A 217 -0.52 -3.74 10.27
CA HIS A 217 -0.14 -5.17 10.19
C HIS A 217 -0.86 -5.93 9.08
N SER A 218 -2.12 -5.61 8.79
CA SER A 218 -2.85 -6.26 7.69
C SER A 218 -2.26 -5.97 6.30
N ALA A 219 -1.88 -4.73 6.02
CA ALA A 219 -1.21 -4.36 4.77
C ALA A 219 0.16 -5.05 4.65
N LEU A 220 0.89 -5.18 5.75
CA LEU A 220 2.14 -5.91 5.75
C LEU A 220 1.93 -7.43 5.58
N LEU A 221 0.91 -8.03 6.18
CA LEU A 221 0.60 -9.45 6.01
C LEU A 221 0.09 -9.78 4.60
N ASP A 222 -0.56 -8.84 3.91
CA ASP A 222 -0.89 -9.03 2.50
C ASP A 222 0.38 -9.16 1.65
N ILE A 223 1.45 -8.47 2.05
CA ILE A 223 2.79 -8.59 1.47
C ILE A 223 3.46 -9.89 1.93
N LEU A 224 3.45 -10.15 3.23
CA LEU A 224 4.01 -11.33 3.86
C LEU A 224 2.97 -12.44 3.96
N ARG A 225 2.57 -12.98 2.80
CA ARG A 225 1.40 -13.88 2.72
C ARG A 225 1.49 -15.12 3.61
N ASP A 226 2.69 -15.66 3.82
CA ASP A 226 2.89 -16.94 4.49
C ASP A 226 4.28 -17.05 5.18
N PRO A 227 4.47 -18.02 6.09
CA PRO A 227 5.73 -18.21 6.81
C PRO A 227 6.92 -18.57 5.91
N VAL A 228 6.70 -19.24 4.79
CA VAL A 228 7.77 -19.61 3.84
C VAL A 228 8.26 -18.36 3.11
N SER A 229 7.35 -17.47 2.73
CA SER A 229 7.66 -16.16 2.17
C SER A 229 8.40 -15.28 3.18
N ALA A 230 7.98 -15.27 4.46
CA ALA A 230 8.68 -14.55 5.53
C ALA A 230 10.08 -15.11 5.82
N GLY A 231 10.25 -16.44 5.84
CA GLY A 231 11.55 -17.08 6.05
C GLY A 231 12.60 -16.77 4.97
N ARG A 232 12.18 -16.25 3.81
CA ARG A 232 13.08 -15.79 2.74
C ARG A 232 13.63 -14.39 2.96
N MET A 233 13.08 -13.64 3.91
CA MET A 233 13.44 -12.25 4.15
C MET A 233 14.65 -12.08 5.05
N SER A 234 15.18 -13.17 5.63
CA SER A 234 16.21 -13.15 6.68
C SER A 234 15.79 -12.32 7.90
N ASP A 235 16.70 -11.60 8.54
CA ASP A 235 16.34 -10.64 9.58
C ASP A 235 15.76 -9.36 8.95
N VAL A 236 14.80 -8.74 9.64
CA VAL A 236 14.13 -7.50 9.22
C VAL A 236 14.56 -6.38 10.14
N THR A 237 15.15 -5.33 9.59
CA THR A 237 15.39 -4.06 10.27
C THR A 237 14.18 -3.14 10.12
N ILE A 238 13.58 -2.78 11.24
CA ILE A 238 12.53 -1.78 11.35
C ILE A 238 13.20 -0.43 11.65
N ARG A 239 13.00 0.55 10.77
CA ARG A 239 13.50 1.92 10.95
C ARG A 239 12.32 2.87 11.17
N ALA A 240 12.43 3.70 12.19
CA ALA A 240 11.42 4.72 12.51
C ALA A 240 12.05 6.12 12.59
N ASN A 241 11.34 7.10 12.03
CA ASN A 241 11.74 8.50 12.08
C ASN A 241 11.29 9.18 13.38
N THR A 242 11.77 10.40 13.64
CA THR A 242 11.52 11.17 14.87
C THR A 242 10.04 11.33 15.25
N THR A 243 9.15 11.40 14.27
CA THR A 243 7.74 11.74 14.49
C THR A 243 6.82 10.52 14.52
N GLY A 244 7.27 9.37 14.02
CA GLY A 244 6.39 8.22 13.78
C GLY A 244 5.38 8.45 12.63
N GLU A 245 5.57 9.52 11.85
CA GLU A 245 4.70 9.95 10.76
C GLU A 245 5.30 9.55 9.40
N GLY A 246 4.49 9.48 8.34
CA GLY A 246 4.97 9.16 6.99
C GLY A 246 4.96 7.66 6.70
N HIS A 247 6.14 7.04 6.66
CA HIS A 247 6.29 5.63 6.28
C HIS A 247 7.11 4.85 7.32
N ILE A 248 6.65 3.64 7.61
CA ILE A 248 7.42 2.61 8.29
C ILE A 248 8.35 2.00 7.25
N HIS A 249 9.64 2.07 7.53
CA HIS A 249 10.65 1.49 6.66
C HIS A 249 11.09 0.13 7.23
N LEU A 250 10.87 -0.92 6.45
CA LEU A 250 11.32 -2.28 6.72
C LEU A 250 12.37 -2.64 5.68
N GLU A 251 13.48 -3.20 6.14
CA GLU A 251 14.63 -3.52 5.30
C GLU A 251 15.15 -4.91 5.64
N GLY A 252 15.54 -5.66 4.62
CA GLY A 252 16.39 -6.85 4.77
C GLY A 252 17.61 -6.74 3.85
N ASP A 253 18.33 -7.84 3.67
CA ASP A 253 19.63 -7.84 2.99
C ASP A 253 19.63 -7.19 1.59
N ASN A 254 18.55 -7.38 0.83
CA ASN A 254 18.46 -6.94 -0.55
C ASN A 254 17.07 -6.43 -0.95
N TRP A 255 16.28 -6.01 0.02
CA TRP A 255 14.94 -5.46 -0.20
C TRP A 255 14.61 -4.41 0.84
N GLN A 256 13.77 -3.46 0.44
CA GLN A 256 13.22 -2.41 1.29
C GLN A 256 11.72 -2.27 1.02
N LEU A 257 10.97 -1.94 2.07
CA LEU A 257 9.55 -1.70 2.02
C LEU A 257 9.22 -0.45 2.81
N PHE A 258 8.51 0.47 2.19
CA PHE A 258 8.01 1.70 2.77
C PHE A 258 6.50 1.59 2.85
N VAL A 259 5.98 1.27 4.03
CA VAL A 259 4.55 1.13 4.26
C VAL A 259 4.05 2.39 4.95
N PRO A 260 2.96 3.04 4.51
CA PRO A 260 2.45 4.22 5.18
C PRO A 260 2.13 3.93 6.65
N ALA A 261 2.65 4.75 7.55
CA ALA A 261 2.25 4.72 8.95
C ALA A 261 0.80 5.22 9.06
N LEU A 262 0.01 4.60 9.93
CA LEU A 262 -1.32 5.09 10.23
C LEU A 262 -1.25 6.23 11.22
N SER A 263 -2.20 7.15 11.14
CA SER A 263 -2.22 8.28 12.03
C SER A 263 -2.30 7.87 13.50
N ASN A 264 -1.52 8.51 14.38
CA ASN A 264 -1.57 8.30 15.83
C ASN A 264 -2.92 8.77 16.41
N VAL A 265 -3.94 7.93 16.28
CA VAL A 265 -5.22 8.07 16.96
C VAL A 265 -5.13 7.27 18.25
N GLU A 266 -5.30 7.94 19.39
CA GLU A 266 -5.10 7.34 20.72
C GLU A 266 -5.95 6.08 20.94
N HIS A 267 -7.14 5.98 20.32
CA HIS A 267 -8.02 4.82 20.45
C HIS A 267 -8.67 4.38 19.13
N TRP A 268 -7.90 4.24 18.04
CA TRP A 268 -8.40 3.87 16.69
C TRP A 268 -9.60 2.88 16.65
N GLY A 269 -9.56 1.80 17.43
CA GLY A 269 -10.65 0.81 17.49
C GLY A 269 -11.88 1.24 18.30
N GLN A 270 -11.69 1.86 19.48
CA GLN A 270 -12.82 2.32 20.32
C GLN A 270 -13.51 3.52 19.70
N ASP A 271 -12.69 4.43 19.20
CA ASP A 271 -13.11 5.68 18.65
C ASP A 271 -13.96 5.43 17.40
N LEU A 272 -13.59 4.50 16.51
CA LEU A 272 -14.31 4.33 15.25
C LEU A 272 -15.67 3.68 15.46
N ASP A 273 -15.74 2.67 16.32
CA ASP A 273 -16.97 1.97 16.68
C ASP A 273 -17.95 2.89 17.44
N ALA A 274 -17.47 3.59 18.47
CA ALA A 274 -18.28 4.51 19.26
C ALA A 274 -18.89 5.65 18.43
N VAL A 275 -18.22 6.03 17.33
CA VAL A 275 -18.60 7.19 16.53
C VAL A 275 -19.36 6.82 15.25
N LEU A 276 -19.07 5.67 14.63
CA LEU A 276 -19.95 5.12 13.61
C LEU A 276 -21.33 4.79 14.20
N GLY A 277 -21.38 4.46 15.49
CA GLY A 277 -22.62 4.29 16.24
C GLY A 277 -23.44 3.13 15.69
N ASP A 278 -24.70 3.39 15.35
CA ASP A 278 -25.63 2.35 14.86
C ASP A 278 -25.53 2.08 13.35
N ILE A 279 -24.60 2.74 12.63
CA ILE A 279 -24.45 2.48 11.20
C ILE A 279 -23.84 1.08 11.03
N GLU A 280 -24.45 0.23 10.22
CA GLU A 280 -23.91 -1.09 9.94
C GLU A 280 -22.60 -0.96 9.15
N TYR A 281 -21.56 -1.69 9.56
CA TYR A 281 -20.26 -1.63 8.92
C TYR A 281 -19.49 -2.94 9.07
N GLU A 282 -18.52 -3.17 8.17
CA GLU A 282 -17.60 -4.30 8.20
C GLU A 282 -16.16 -3.80 8.06
N TRP A 283 -15.23 -4.35 8.84
CA TRP A 283 -13.82 -4.03 8.67
C TRP A 283 -13.23 -4.79 7.47
N ALA A 284 -12.72 -4.04 6.49
CA ALA A 284 -12.03 -4.63 5.34
C ALA A 284 -10.56 -4.92 5.68
N ASN A 285 -9.89 -3.97 6.35
CA ASN A 285 -8.55 -4.12 6.91
C ASN A 285 -8.33 -3.09 8.04
N CYS A 286 -7.14 -3.03 8.65
CA CYS A 286 -6.92 -2.17 9.82
C CYS A 286 -7.03 -0.65 9.55
N ALA A 287 -6.99 -0.25 8.28
CA ALA A 287 -7.09 1.13 7.84
C ALA A 287 -8.36 1.42 7.03
N LEU A 288 -9.25 0.43 6.83
CA LEU A 288 -10.41 0.54 5.95
C LEU A 288 -11.63 -0.15 6.54
N VAL A 289 -12.71 0.62 6.64
CA VAL A 289 -14.05 0.14 7.01
C VAL A 289 -15.01 0.33 5.86
N HIS A 290 -15.80 -0.70 5.60
CA HIS A 290 -16.91 -0.73 4.67
C HIS A 290 -18.18 -0.38 5.42
N VAL A 291 -18.74 0.79 5.18
CA VAL A 291 -19.97 1.26 5.80
C VAL A 291 -21.15 0.94 4.89
N LEU A 292 -22.12 0.22 5.44
CA LEU A 292 -23.36 -0.18 4.79
C LEU A 292 -24.44 0.84 5.11
N SER A 293 -24.70 1.75 4.17
CA SER A 293 -25.73 2.78 4.35
C SER A 293 -27.06 2.34 3.72
N PRO A 294 -28.18 2.37 4.47
CA PRO A 294 -29.50 2.07 3.91
C PRO A 294 -29.98 3.10 2.88
N GLU A 295 -29.34 4.27 2.84
CA GLU A 295 -29.63 5.34 1.87
C GLU A 295 -29.05 5.04 0.48
N LEU A 296 -28.19 4.02 0.35
CA LEU A 296 -27.58 3.59 -0.90
C LEU A 296 -28.30 2.34 -1.41
N VAL A 297 -28.82 2.42 -2.64
CA VAL A 297 -29.53 1.31 -3.29
C VAL A 297 -28.56 0.18 -3.66
N CYS A 298 -27.31 0.53 -4.00
CA CYS A 298 -26.20 -0.37 -4.31
C CYS A 298 -24.88 0.31 -3.91
N GLY A 299 -23.90 -0.47 -3.43
CA GLY A 299 -22.54 -0.01 -3.15
C GLY A 299 -22.23 0.21 -1.67
N VAL A 300 -20.94 0.30 -1.38
CA VAL A 300 -20.37 0.38 -0.03
C VAL A 300 -19.63 1.70 0.11
N ILE A 301 -19.82 2.40 1.23
CA ILE A 301 -19.00 3.57 1.55
C ILE A 301 -17.69 3.06 2.16
N GLU A 302 -16.57 3.45 1.59
CA GLU A 302 -15.26 3.19 2.16
C GLU A 302 -14.87 4.32 3.11
N LEU A 303 -14.63 4.00 4.38
CA LEU A 303 -14.04 4.91 5.36
C LEU A 303 -12.60 4.46 5.63
N ARG A 304 -11.64 5.26 5.17
CA ARG A 304 -10.22 4.93 5.21
C ARG A 304 -9.45 5.87 6.14
N ALA A 305 -8.54 5.32 6.93
CA ALA A 305 -7.48 6.05 7.60
C ALA A 305 -6.58 6.73 6.57
N LEU A 306 -6.39 8.04 6.68
CA LEU A 306 -5.36 8.69 5.90
C LEU A 306 -4.00 8.46 6.56
N PRO A 307 -2.94 8.23 5.76
CA PRO A 307 -1.60 8.14 6.31
C PRO A 307 -1.20 9.48 6.92
N ASP A 308 -0.35 9.43 7.95
CA ASP A 308 0.24 10.65 8.50
C ASP A 308 1.18 11.25 7.45
N SER A 309 0.83 12.41 6.90
CA SER A 309 1.67 13.13 5.97
C SER A 309 1.41 14.63 6.02
N ASP A 310 2.44 15.43 5.76
CA ASP A 310 2.28 16.88 5.63
C ASP A 310 1.35 17.27 4.46
N GLN A 311 1.20 16.39 3.47
CA GLN A 311 0.36 16.62 2.29
C GLN A 311 -1.14 16.41 2.58
N THR A 312 -1.48 15.54 3.53
CA THR A 312 -2.86 15.25 3.93
C THR A 312 -3.41 16.28 4.92
N GLY A 313 -2.62 17.26 5.36
CA GLY A 313 -3.09 18.33 6.24
C GLY A 313 -3.66 17.80 7.57
N PRO A 314 -4.61 18.49 8.23
CA PRO A 314 -5.23 18.01 9.48
C PRO A 314 -6.21 16.83 9.25
N PHE A 315 -6.33 16.31 8.03
CA PHE A 315 -7.28 15.25 7.69
C PHE A 315 -6.73 13.89 8.11
N LYS A 316 -7.59 13.12 8.78
CA LYS A 316 -7.25 11.81 9.35
C LYS A 316 -8.06 10.68 8.71
N TYR A 317 -9.18 11.00 8.07
CA TYR A 317 -10.03 10.02 7.42
C TYR A 317 -10.45 10.49 6.04
N ARG A 318 -10.67 9.55 5.13
CA ARG A 318 -11.33 9.76 3.85
C ARG A 318 -12.55 8.87 3.78
N VAL A 319 -13.69 9.48 3.50
CA VAL A 319 -14.90 8.77 3.10
C VAL A 319 -14.95 8.76 1.58
N SER A 320 -15.12 7.60 0.97
CA SER A 320 -15.26 7.44 -0.48
C SER A 320 -16.42 6.54 -0.86
N TYR A 321 -16.99 6.78 -2.02
CA TYR A 321 -18.04 5.95 -2.60
C TYR A 321 -17.84 5.90 -4.11
N GLU A 322 -17.82 4.68 -4.65
CA GLU A 322 -17.77 4.45 -6.09
C GLU A 322 -19.13 4.82 -6.69
N VAL A 323 -19.15 5.85 -7.51
CA VAL A 323 -20.39 6.39 -8.09
C VAL A 323 -20.71 5.71 -9.43
N MET A 324 -19.66 5.37 -10.19
CA MET A 324 -19.73 4.74 -11.51
C MET A 324 -18.44 3.96 -11.78
N ASP A 325 -18.56 2.80 -12.42
CA ASP A 325 -17.48 1.96 -12.90
C ASP A 325 -17.43 1.94 -14.44
N ASP A 326 -16.39 1.29 -14.99
CA ASP A 326 -16.13 1.13 -16.43
C ASP A 326 -16.17 2.44 -17.25
N VAL A 327 -15.68 3.51 -16.63
CA VAL A 327 -15.66 4.85 -17.20
C VAL A 327 -14.39 5.05 -18.02
N ILE A 328 -14.53 5.57 -19.24
CA ILE A 328 -13.39 5.96 -20.08
C ILE A 328 -12.98 7.38 -19.69
N PRO A 329 -11.75 7.60 -19.17
CA PRO A 329 -11.29 8.94 -18.81
C PRO A 329 -11.15 9.82 -20.06
N THR A 330 -12.02 10.83 -20.20
CA THR A 330 -11.99 11.78 -21.31
C THR A 330 -11.96 13.22 -20.80
N ILE A 331 -11.50 14.16 -21.62
CA ILE A 331 -11.47 15.60 -21.27
C ILE A 331 -12.87 16.11 -20.96
N ASP A 332 -13.88 15.66 -21.71
CA ASP A 332 -15.28 16.07 -21.51
C ASP A 332 -15.80 15.60 -20.15
N LEU A 333 -15.52 14.35 -19.78
CA LEU A 333 -15.82 13.84 -18.45
C LEU A 333 -15.15 14.68 -17.35
N TYR A 334 -13.86 15.01 -17.48
CA TYR A 334 -13.18 15.84 -16.48
C TYR A 334 -13.80 17.24 -16.36
N ASN A 335 -14.22 17.85 -17.47
CA ASN A 335 -14.88 19.15 -17.45
C ASN A 335 -16.25 19.10 -16.74
N GLU A 336 -17.03 18.04 -16.98
CA GLU A 336 -18.31 17.84 -16.32
C GLU A 336 -18.15 17.56 -14.82
N LEU A 337 -17.19 16.72 -14.44
CA LEU A 337 -16.89 16.46 -13.03
C LEU A 337 -16.43 17.75 -12.32
N ASN A 338 -15.64 18.60 -12.97
CA ASN A 338 -15.27 19.90 -12.42
C ASN A 338 -16.49 20.82 -12.21
N ALA A 339 -17.40 20.87 -13.18
CA ALA A 339 -18.63 21.65 -13.05
C ALA A 339 -19.54 21.12 -11.93
N LEU A 340 -19.60 19.80 -11.73
CA LEU A 340 -20.31 19.19 -10.61
C LEU A 340 -19.63 19.49 -9.26
N ASN A 341 -18.30 19.42 -9.20
CA ASN A 341 -17.53 19.74 -8.00
C ASN A 341 -17.74 21.17 -7.52
N ASP A 342 -17.90 22.12 -8.44
CA ASP A 342 -18.23 23.52 -8.09
C ASP A 342 -19.60 23.65 -7.40
N GLY A 343 -20.53 22.73 -7.67
CA GLY A 343 -21.87 22.71 -7.10
C GLY A 343 -22.05 21.85 -5.84
N VAL A 344 -21.14 20.89 -5.58
CA VAL A 344 -21.27 19.92 -4.50
C VAL A 344 -20.36 20.28 -3.33
N ALA A 345 -20.88 21.07 -2.38
CA ALA A 345 -20.13 21.44 -1.19
C ALA A 345 -19.79 20.23 -0.29
N GLY A 346 -18.50 20.05 0.02
CA GLY A 346 -18.01 19.03 0.95
C GLY A 346 -18.02 17.60 0.40
N CYS A 347 -17.97 17.43 -0.92
CA CYS A 347 -17.66 16.17 -1.58
C CYS A 347 -17.00 16.49 -2.93
N ARG A 348 -15.94 15.75 -3.27
CA ARG A 348 -15.22 15.87 -4.54
C ARG A 348 -15.39 14.59 -5.34
N LEU A 349 -15.79 14.72 -6.60
CA LEU A 349 -15.76 13.68 -7.61
C LEU A 349 -14.40 13.67 -8.30
N VAL A 350 -13.80 12.49 -8.41
CA VAL A 350 -12.53 12.27 -9.13
C VAL A 350 -12.64 11.03 -10.00
N VAL A 351 -11.74 10.92 -10.97
CA VAL A 351 -11.53 9.69 -11.74
C VAL A 351 -10.37 8.92 -11.10
N GLU A 352 -10.65 7.70 -10.65
CA GLU A 352 -9.66 6.74 -10.15
C GLU A 352 -9.67 5.51 -11.06
N GLY A 353 -8.72 5.50 -11.98
CA GLY A 353 -8.65 4.59 -13.11
C GLY A 353 -9.90 4.58 -13.99
N THR A 354 -10.58 3.44 -14.09
CA THR A 354 -11.83 3.31 -14.85
C THR A 354 -13.08 3.63 -14.02
N ARG A 355 -12.94 4.34 -12.90
CA ARG A 355 -14.04 4.58 -11.96
C ARG A 355 -14.17 6.06 -11.64
N VAL A 356 -15.40 6.49 -11.40
CA VAL A 356 -15.69 7.81 -10.81
C VAL A 356 -16.01 7.62 -9.34
N VAL A 357 -15.20 8.25 -8.50
CA VAL A 357 -15.26 8.13 -7.04
C VAL A 357 -15.64 9.47 -6.43
N ALA A 358 -16.66 9.47 -5.60
CA ALA A 358 -16.98 10.56 -4.70
C ALA A 358 -16.12 10.42 -3.44
N MET A 359 -15.51 11.49 -2.96
CA MET A 359 -14.67 11.49 -1.77
C MET A 359 -14.86 12.73 -0.90
N SER A 360 -14.65 12.58 0.40
CA SER A 360 -14.59 13.68 1.37
C SER A 360 -13.56 13.36 2.44
N ASP A 361 -12.63 14.29 2.66
CA ASP A 361 -11.62 14.19 3.72
C ASP A 361 -12.17 14.80 5.02
N LEU A 362 -11.89 14.14 6.14
CA LEU A 362 -12.40 14.48 7.46
C LEU A 362 -11.23 14.67 8.43
N THR A 363 -11.31 15.73 9.25
CA THR A 363 -10.34 16.05 10.30
C THR A 363 -10.72 15.40 11.62
N GLN A 364 -9.78 15.34 12.55
CA GLN A 364 -10.01 14.87 13.92
C GLN A 364 -10.98 15.77 14.72
N GLU A 365 -11.17 17.03 14.32
CA GLU A 365 -12.16 17.91 14.97
C GLU A 365 -13.61 17.47 14.70
N ASN A 366 -13.84 16.76 13.59
CA ASN A 366 -15.15 16.23 13.21
C ASN A 366 -15.39 14.83 13.78
N TYR A 367 -14.49 14.36 14.64
CA TYR A 367 -14.45 12.97 15.06
C TYR A 367 -15.76 12.55 15.71
N GLU A 368 -16.23 13.24 16.75
CA GLU A 368 -17.52 12.95 17.43
C GLU A 368 -18.76 13.02 16.52
N HIS A 369 -18.61 13.49 15.28
CA HIS A 369 -19.68 13.61 14.29
C HIS A 369 -19.47 12.74 13.05
N LEU A 370 -18.51 11.81 13.06
CA LEU A 370 -18.17 10.97 11.89
C LEU A 370 -19.40 10.23 11.36
N GLY A 371 -20.21 9.60 12.21
CA GLY A 371 -21.46 8.95 11.77
C GLY A 371 -22.46 9.93 11.11
N THR A 372 -22.55 11.17 11.59
CA THR A 372 -23.37 12.21 10.96
C THR A 372 -22.79 12.64 9.61
N HIS A 373 -21.46 12.76 9.51
CA HIS A 373 -20.78 13.08 8.25
C HIS A 373 -20.92 11.97 7.22
N VAL A 374 -20.76 10.71 7.62
CA VAL A 374 -20.92 9.54 6.74
C VAL A 374 -22.36 9.45 6.23
N ASN A 375 -23.36 9.64 7.09
CA ASN A 375 -24.76 9.68 6.67
C ASN A 375 -25.07 10.87 5.74
N ALA A 376 -24.52 12.05 6.03
CA ALA A 376 -24.66 13.21 5.17
C ALA A 376 -23.98 12.99 3.81
N PHE A 377 -22.83 12.31 3.79
CA PHE A 377 -22.13 11.91 2.58
C PHE A 377 -22.96 10.89 1.78
N ALA A 378 -23.48 9.84 2.43
CA ALA A 378 -24.35 8.83 1.80
C ALA A 378 -25.54 9.46 1.07
N ARG A 379 -26.24 10.39 1.73
CA ARG A 379 -27.37 11.13 1.13
C ARG A 379 -26.99 12.01 -0.03
N LYS A 380 -25.76 12.56 -0.03
CA LYS A 380 -25.27 13.37 -1.15
C LYS A 380 -24.95 12.48 -2.36
N VAL A 381 -24.25 11.37 -2.13
CA VAL A 381 -23.78 10.51 -3.22
C VAL A 381 -24.89 9.63 -3.80
N SER A 382 -25.93 9.29 -3.03
CA SER A 382 -27.10 8.57 -3.56
C SER A 382 -27.81 9.30 -4.71
N GLY A 383 -27.70 10.64 -4.75
CA GLY A 383 -28.21 11.46 -5.84
C GLY A 383 -27.29 11.56 -7.07
N LEU A 384 -26.02 11.14 -6.98
CA LEU A 384 -25.02 11.33 -8.03
C LEU A 384 -25.06 10.22 -9.10
N SER A 385 -25.34 8.97 -8.73
CA SER A 385 -25.39 7.87 -9.71
C SER A 385 -26.42 8.08 -10.82
N PRO A 386 -27.68 8.51 -10.55
CA PRO A 386 -28.64 8.82 -11.61
C PRO A 386 -28.22 10.00 -12.50
N LEU A 387 -27.56 11.01 -11.93
CA LEU A 387 -27.05 12.18 -12.67
C LEU A 387 -25.95 11.79 -13.65
N LEU A 388 -25.01 10.94 -13.23
CA LEU A 388 -23.89 10.49 -14.07
C LEU A 388 -24.31 9.41 -15.07
N SER A 389 -25.28 8.55 -14.72
CA SER A 389 -25.89 7.62 -15.68
C SER A 389 -26.61 8.35 -16.82
N ALA A 390 -27.22 9.51 -16.55
CA ALA A 390 -27.84 10.34 -17.61
C ALA A 390 -26.80 10.99 -18.54
N ILE A 391 -25.58 11.23 -18.05
CA ILE A 391 -24.47 11.78 -18.81
C ILE A 391 -23.84 10.70 -19.71
N HIS A 392 -23.64 9.48 -19.19
CA HIS A 392 -23.15 8.33 -19.97
C HIS A 392 -24.21 7.73 -20.91
N GLY A 393 -25.50 7.91 -20.60
CA GLY A 393 -26.64 7.45 -21.40
C GLY A 393 -26.99 8.31 -22.62
N VAL A 394 -26.19 9.34 -22.94
CA VAL A 394 -26.27 10.06 -24.22
C VAL A 394 -25.18 9.54 -25.15
N ALA A 395 -25.38 8.31 -25.64
CA ALA A 395 -24.76 7.79 -26.85
C ALA A 395 -25.81 7.04 -27.67
#